data_AF-A0A7S1JL99-F1
#
_entry.id   AF-A0A7S1JL99-F1
#
_cell.length_a   1.000
_cell.length_b   1.000
_cell.length_c   1.000
_cell.angle_alpha   90.00
_cell.angle_beta   90.00
_cell.angle_gamma   90.00
#
_symmetry.space_group_name_H-M   'P 1'
#
loop_
_entity.id
_entity.type
_entity.pdbx_description
1 polymer ?
#
loop_
_entity_poly.entity_id
_entity_poly.type
_entity_poly.pdbx_seq_one_letter_code
_entity_poly.pdbx_strand_id
1 'polypeptide(L)'
;RFVQELMALGVNTLRIPAAGMDQLQRVSVLQRFLQGLVDHGFVDFGIVLSQKGWHLHRPANQEALSDAFANAYRALAQIGLDDRILGVMFGENEPLKGLQSDKQQWDKRHMSVLKTMAMVNTK
;
A
#
# COMPACT_ATOMS: atom_id res chain seq x y z
N ARG A 1 -15.91 5.85 -19.70
CA ARG A 1 -17.02 6.05 -18.73
C ARG A 1 -16.53 6.04 -17.28
N PHE A 2 -16.11 4.92 -16.70
CA PHE A 2 -15.65 4.87 -15.30
C PHE A 2 -14.53 5.88 -14.98
N VAL A 3 -13.51 6.01 -15.84
CA VAL A 3 -12.41 6.98 -15.63
C VAL A 3 -12.91 8.43 -15.62
N GLN A 4 -13.83 8.78 -16.52
CA GLN A 4 -14.44 10.11 -16.56
C GLN A 4 -15.28 10.40 -15.32
N GLU A 5 -15.96 9.38 -14.79
CA GLU A 5 -16.71 9.49 -13.53
C GLU A 5 -15.76 9.71 -12.34
N LEU A 6 -14.63 9.00 -12.27
CA LEU A 6 -13.60 9.25 -11.24
C LEU A 6 -13.07 10.69 -11.30
N MET A 7 -12.78 11.19 -12.51
CA MET A 7 -12.33 12.58 -12.71
C MET A 7 -13.40 13.59 -12.31
N ALA A 8 -14.65 13.38 -12.73
CA ALA A 8 -15.77 14.27 -12.39
C ALA A 8 -16.05 14.33 -10.88
N LEU A 9 -15.79 13.23 -10.16
CA LEU A 9 -15.91 13.15 -8.71
C LEU A 9 -14.67 13.66 -7.96
N GLY A 10 -13.62 14.09 -8.66
CA GLY A 10 -12.39 14.57 -8.05
C GLY A 10 -11.61 13.48 -7.31
N VAL A 11 -11.78 12.21 -7.69
CA VAL A 11 -10.98 11.12 -7.11
C VAL A 11 -9.54 11.31 -7.56
N ASN A 12 -8.63 11.53 -6.62
CA ASN A 12 -7.21 11.76 -6.87
C ASN A 12 -6.30 10.87 -6.02
N THR A 13 -6.88 9.92 -5.27
CA THR A 13 -6.11 8.99 -4.43
C THR A 13 -6.69 7.59 -4.56
N LEU A 14 -5.85 6.63 -4.94
CA LEU A 14 -6.19 5.22 -5.06
C LEU A 14 -5.53 4.44 -3.94
N ARG A 15 -6.33 3.70 -3.18
CA ARG A 15 -5.83 2.74 -2.20
C ARG A 15 -5.65 1.38 -2.86
N ILE A 16 -4.42 0.89 -2.93
CA ILE A 16 -4.09 -0.40 -3.55
C ILE A 16 -3.68 -1.41 -2.48
N PRO A 17 -4.34 -2.57 -2.35
CA PRO A 17 -3.87 -3.63 -1.46
C PRO A 17 -2.54 -4.23 -1.96
N ALA A 18 -1.50 -4.22 -1.13
CA ALA A 18 -0.22 -4.86 -1.42
C ALA A 18 -0.25 -6.39 -1.23
N ALA A 19 -1.31 -6.92 -0.62
CA ALA A 19 -1.51 -8.36 -0.43
C ALA A 19 -1.50 -9.15 -1.75
N GLY A 20 -0.62 -10.14 -1.86
CA GLY A 20 -0.56 -11.01 -3.02
C GLY A 20 0.23 -10.43 -4.19
N MET A 21 0.98 -9.34 -4.01
CA MET A 21 1.82 -8.77 -5.08
C MET A 21 3.07 -9.60 -5.41
N ASP A 22 3.28 -10.71 -4.71
CA ASP A 22 4.15 -11.81 -5.09
C ASP A 22 3.58 -12.67 -6.25
N GLN A 23 2.26 -12.56 -6.53
CA GLN A 23 1.58 -13.33 -7.57
C GLN A 23 1.54 -12.54 -8.89
N LEU A 24 2.22 -13.05 -9.92
CA LEU A 24 2.29 -12.43 -11.25
C LEU A 24 0.91 -12.10 -11.85
N GLN A 25 -0.09 -12.96 -11.62
CA GLN A 25 -1.45 -12.70 -12.09
C GLN A 25 -2.06 -11.44 -11.46
N ARG A 26 -1.86 -11.22 -10.15
CA ARG A 26 -2.37 -10.02 -9.47
C ARG A 26 -1.63 -8.77 -9.91
N VAL A 27 -0.31 -8.86 -10.06
CA VAL A 27 0.53 -7.78 -10.57
C VAL A 27 0.07 -7.34 -11.96
N SER A 28 -0.08 -8.27 -12.90
CA SER A 28 -0.51 -7.97 -14.28
C SER A 28 -1.93 -7.40 -14.38
N VAL A 29 -2.85 -7.81 -13.50
CA VAL A 29 -4.20 -7.22 -13.43
C VAL A 29 -4.12 -5.77 -12.93
N LEU A 30 -3.33 -5.53 -11.87
CA LEU A 30 -3.15 -4.18 -11.34
C LEU A 30 -2.49 -3.26 -12.37
N GLN A 31 -1.41 -3.71 -13.01
CA GLN A 31 -0.68 -2.93 -14.00
C GLN A 31 -1.59 -2.52 -15.17
N ARG A 32 -2.35 -3.47 -15.73
CA ARG A 32 -3.31 -3.18 -16.81
C ARG A 32 -4.39 -2.21 -16.38
N PHE A 33 -4.90 -2.34 -15.15
CA PHE A 33 -5.88 -1.41 -14.62
C PHE A 33 -5.32 0.01 -14.54
N LEU A 34 -4.14 0.20 -13.93
CA LEU A 34 -3.54 1.52 -13.74
C LEU A 34 -3.07 2.14 -15.06
N GLN A 35 -2.46 1.35 -15.94
CA GLN A 35 -2.13 1.80 -17.29
C GLN A 35 -3.39 2.25 -18.04
N GLY A 36 -4.47 1.48 -17.93
CA GLY A 36 -5.77 1.86 -18.48
C GLY A 36 -6.30 3.18 -17.93
N LEU A 37 -6.08 3.52 -16.66
CA LEU A 37 -6.46 4.83 -16.13
C LEU A 37 -5.67 5.95 -16.82
N VAL A 38 -4.35 5.79 -16.93
CA VAL A 38 -3.45 6.77 -17.55
C VAL A 38 -3.78 6.97 -19.02
N ASP A 39 -3.98 5.87 -19.76
CA ASP A 39 -4.32 5.88 -21.20
C ASP A 39 -5.65 6.62 -21.47
N HIS A 40 -6.52 6.72 -20.46
CA HIS A 40 -7.79 7.45 -20.52
C HIS A 40 -7.74 8.85 -19.88
N GLY A 41 -6.55 9.39 -19.61
CA GLY A 41 -6.33 10.77 -19.16
C GLY A 41 -6.39 10.99 -17.65
N PHE A 42 -6.43 9.93 -16.84
CA PHE A 42 -6.37 10.02 -15.39
C PHE A 42 -4.91 10.17 -14.92
N VAL A 43 -4.39 11.39 -14.96
CA VAL A 43 -2.97 11.69 -14.69
C VAL A 43 -2.70 12.29 -13.31
N ASP A 44 -3.72 12.86 -12.67
CA ASP A 44 -3.61 13.53 -11.37
C ASP A 44 -4.10 12.64 -10.24
N PHE A 45 -3.38 11.55 -9.98
CA PHE A 45 -3.67 10.67 -8.86
C PHE A 45 -2.43 10.23 -8.10
N GLY A 46 -2.63 9.97 -6.81
CA GLY A 46 -1.68 9.32 -5.92
C GLY A 46 -2.10 7.91 -5.55
N ILE A 47 -1.11 7.08 -5.23
CA ILE A 47 -1.28 5.70 -4.79
C ILE A 47 -0.92 5.61 -3.31
N VAL A 48 -1.83 5.06 -2.51
CA VAL A 48 -1.54 4.60 -1.16
C VAL A 48 -1.55 3.09 -1.16
N LEU A 49 -0.37 2.49 -1.02
CA LEU A 49 -0.27 1.04 -0.84
C LEU A 49 -0.82 0.68 0.53
N SER A 50 -1.61 -0.38 0.63
CA SER A 50 -2.21 -0.75 1.90
C SER A 50 -2.07 -2.22 2.19
N GLN A 51 -1.81 -2.55 3.44
CA GLN A 51 -1.80 -3.93 3.88
C GLN A 51 -2.49 -4.06 5.23
N LYS A 52 -3.33 -5.08 5.34
CA LYS A 52 -3.95 -5.46 6.61
C LYS A 52 -3.23 -6.70 7.12
N GLY A 53 -2.92 -6.69 8.40
CA GLY A 53 -2.18 -7.78 9.03
C GLY A 53 -2.48 -7.90 10.51
N TRP A 54 -2.12 -9.06 11.04
CA TRP A 54 -2.30 -9.41 12.43
C TRP A 54 -0.93 -9.46 13.10
N HIS A 55 -0.85 -8.99 14.35
CA HIS A 55 0.39 -9.00 15.11
C HIS A 55 1.58 -8.39 14.35
N LEU A 56 1.40 -7.19 13.78
CA LEU A 56 2.46 -6.50 13.02
C LEU A 56 3.69 -6.17 13.89
N HIS A 57 3.56 -6.26 15.22
CA HIS A 57 4.68 -6.16 16.15
C HIS A 57 5.68 -7.33 16.08
N ARG A 58 5.31 -8.47 15.50
CA ARG A 58 6.18 -9.65 15.38
C ARG A 58 7.14 -9.49 14.19
N PRO A 59 8.44 -9.84 14.33
CA PRO A 59 9.43 -9.70 13.26
C PRO A 59 9.05 -10.37 11.94
N ALA A 60 8.61 -11.63 11.96
CA ALA A 60 8.22 -12.36 10.73
C ALA A 60 7.07 -11.66 9.98
N ASN A 61 6.15 -11.01 10.70
CA ASN A 61 5.06 -10.26 10.08
C ASN A 61 5.54 -8.90 9.53
N GLN A 62 6.61 -8.32 10.07
CA GLN A 62 7.25 -7.11 9.55
C GLN A 62 7.98 -7.41 8.24
N GLU A 63 8.66 -8.55 8.16
CA GLU A 63 9.32 -9.04 6.93
C GLU A 63 8.30 -9.29 5.82
N ALA A 64 7.26 -10.09 6.07
CA ALA A 64 6.22 -10.37 5.08
C ALA A 64 5.49 -9.09 4.62
N LEU A 65 5.30 -8.13 5.52
CA LEU A 65 4.73 -6.82 5.21
C LEU A 65 5.68 -5.99 4.33
N SER A 66 6.97 -5.99 4.65
CA SER A 66 8.00 -5.32 3.85
C SER A 66 8.07 -5.89 2.44
N ASP A 67 8.09 -7.22 2.30
CA ASP A 67 8.12 -7.91 1.01
C ASP A 67 6.89 -7.57 0.16
N ALA A 68 5.69 -7.54 0.77
CA ALA A 68 4.47 -7.17 0.07
C ALA A 68 4.56 -5.74 -0.51
N PHE A 69 5.08 -4.78 0.26
CA PHE A 69 5.27 -3.42 -0.24
C PHE A 69 6.37 -3.37 -1.30
N ALA A 70 7.53 -3.99 -1.08
CA ALA A 70 8.62 -4.03 -2.06
C ALA A 70 8.15 -4.62 -3.39
N ASN A 71 7.35 -5.69 -3.36
CA ASN A 71 6.72 -6.27 -4.55
C ASN A 71 5.78 -5.28 -5.25
N ALA A 72 4.93 -4.58 -4.50
CA ALA A 72 4.04 -3.56 -5.05
C ALA A 72 4.81 -2.38 -5.67
N TYR A 73 5.86 -1.88 -5.00
CA TYR A 73 6.76 -0.86 -5.54
C TYR A 73 7.38 -1.31 -6.87
N ARG A 74 7.96 -2.52 -6.90
CA ARG A 74 8.55 -3.09 -8.14
C ARG A 74 7.52 -3.23 -9.26
N ALA A 75 6.31 -3.68 -8.94
CA ALA A 75 5.23 -3.79 -9.90
C ALA A 75 4.83 -2.45 -10.51
N LEU A 76 4.80 -1.37 -9.72
CA LEU A 76 4.48 -0.03 -10.19
C LEU A 76 5.64 0.61 -10.96
N ALA A 77 6.89 0.38 -10.53
CA ALA A 77 8.08 0.85 -11.23
C ALA A 77 8.19 0.26 -12.65
N GLN A 78 7.77 -1.00 -12.84
CA GLN A 78 7.74 -1.65 -14.17
C GLN A 78 6.84 -0.93 -15.19
N ILE A 79 5.88 -0.14 -14.72
CA ILE A 79 4.99 0.67 -15.58
C ILE A 79 5.18 2.17 -15.36
N GLY A 80 6.26 2.59 -14.69
CA GLY A 80 6.61 3.99 -14.47
C GLY A 80 5.62 4.77 -13.59
N LEU A 81 4.99 4.10 -12.61
CA LEU A 81 4.03 4.71 -11.68
C LEU A 81 4.52 4.70 -10.22
N ASP A 82 5.80 4.42 -9.98
CA ASP A 82 6.39 4.42 -8.63
C ASP A 82 6.46 5.84 -8.03
N ASP A 83 6.58 6.87 -8.86
CA ASP A 83 6.51 8.29 -8.48
C ASP A 83 5.13 8.70 -7.94
N ARG A 84 4.08 7.96 -8.31
CA ARG A 84 2.71 8.19 -7.84
C ARG A 84 2.47 7.66 -6.42
N ILE A 85 3.41 6.91 -5.84
CA ILE A 85 3.23 6.33 -4.50
C ILE A 85 3.41 7.42 -3.45
N LEU A 86 2.30 7.82 -2.83
CA LEU A 86 2.26 8.83 -1.77
C LEU A 86 2.65 8.28 -0.39
N GLY A 87 2.55 6.96 -0.23
CA GLY A 87 2.90 6.31 1.01
C GLY A 87 2.19 4.97 1.21
N VAL A 88 2.19 4.53 2.46
CA VAL A 88 1.66 3.22 2.87
C VAL A 88 0.62 3.38 3.99
N MET A 89 -0.37 2.51 3.98
CA MET A 89 -1.41 2.41 5.01
C MET A 89 -1.38 1.02 5.64
N PHE A 90 -1.33 0.97 6.97
CA PHE A 90 -1.34 -0.26 7.74
C PHE A 90 -2.67 -0.40 8.47
N GLY A 91 -3.29 -1.57 8.37
CA GLY A 91 -4.45 -1.92 9.19
C GLY A 91 -4.09 -3.06 10.13
N GLU A 92 -3.90 -2.78 11.42
CA GLU A 92 -3.82 -3.82 12.44
C GLU A 92 -5.24 -4.13 12.93
N ASN A 93 -5.72 -5.34 12.65
CA ASN A 93 -7.16 -5.61 12.74
C ASN A 93 -7.67 -6.05 14.11
N GLU A 94 -6.86 -6.35 15.14
CA GLU A 94 -7.49 -6.90 16.36
C GLU A 94 -6.87 -6.78 17.77
N PRO A 95 -5.61 -6.42 18.06
CA PRO A 95 -5.19 -6.47 19.46
C PRO A 95 -5.77 -5.34 20.33
N LEU A 96 -6.39 -4.29 19.76
CA LEU A 96 -6.87 -3.13 20.53
C LEU A 96 -8.39 -2.97 20.60
N LYS A 97 -9.18 -3.91 20.06
CA LYS A 97 -10.63 -3.79 20.16
C LYS A 97 -11.04 -3.84 21.65
N GLY A 98 -11.41 -2.70 22.21
CA GLY A 98 -11.79 -2.57 23.63
C GLY A 98 -10.65 -2.28 24.60
N LEU A 99 -9.39 -2.14 24.13
CA LEU A 99 -8.29 -1.69 24.99
C LEU A 99 -8.24 -0.15 25.05
N GLN A 100 -7.89 0.38 26.23
CA GLN A 100 -7.65 1.81 26.37
C GLN A 100 -6.42 2.19 25.54
N SER A 101 -6.59 3.21 24.71
CA SER A 101 -5.53 3.72 23.85
C SER A 101 -4.49 4.44 24.71
N ASP A 102 -3.29 3.88 24.82
CA ASP A 102 -2.18 4.48 25.57
C ASP A 102 -0.96 4.74 24.68
N LYS A 103 -0.04 5.60 25.16
CA LYS A 103 1.17 5.97 24.42
C LYS A 103 2.03 4.75 24.09
N GLN A 104 2.17 3.80 25.01
CA GLN A 104 3.03 2.64 24.82
C GLN A 104 2.54 1.74 23.68
N GLN A 105 1.22 1.57 23.55
CA GLN A 105 0.59 0.86 22.44
C GLN A 105 0.85 1.57 21.11
N TRP A 106 0.70 2.90 21.06
CA TRP A 106 0.98 3.69 19.86
C TRP A 106 2.46 3.67 19.46
N ASP A 107 3.37 3.79 20.42
CA ASP A 107 4.81 3.72 20.16
C ASP A 107 5.20 2.36 19.57
N LYS A 108 4.73 1.25 20.17
CA LYS A 108 5.01 -0.11 19.68
C LYS A 108 4.53 -0.29 18.23
N ARG A 109 3.34 0.22 17.90
CA ARG A 109 2.79 0.17 16.54
C ARG A 109 3.64 0.95 15.54
N HIS A 110 3.97 2.20 15.86
CA HIS A 110 4.75 3.05 14.97
C HIS A 110 6.19 2.56 14.85
N MET A 111 6.78 1.95 15.88
CA MET A 111 8.08 1.29 15.78
C MET A 111 8.10 0.14 14.77
N SER A 112 7.04 -0.66 14.71
CA SER A 112 6.92 -1.70 13.68
C SER A 112 6.77 -1.13 12.28
N VAL A 113 6.00 -0.05 12.13
CA VAL A 113 5.91 0.69 10.87
C VAL A 113 7.27 1.22 10.45
N LEU A 114 7.99 1.89 11.34
CA LEU A 114 9.32 2.43 11.06
C LEU A 114 10.31 1.35 10.65
N LYS A 115 10.29 0.18 11.31
CA LYS A 115 11.12 -0.97 10.94
C LYS A 115 10.78 -1.49 9.54
N THR A 116 9.51 -1.70 9.24
CA THR A 116 9.08 -2.10 7.89
C THR A 116 9.50 -1.06 6.84
N MET A 117 9.33 0.23 7.11
CA MET A 117 9.73 1.28 6.17
C MET A 117 11.24 1.34 5.96
N ALA A 118 12.04 1.09 7.01
CA ALA A 118 13.49 0.98 6.87
C ALA A 118 13.91 -0.22 5.99
N MET A 119 13.17 -1.33 6.04
CA MET A 119 13.42 -2.51 5.18
C MET A 119 13.04 -2.26 3.72
N VAL A 120 11.99 -1.46 3.46
CA VAL A 120 11.57 -1.11 2.09
C VAL A 120 12.44 0.00 1.49
N ASN A 121 12.94 0.93 2.31
CA ASN A 121 13.73 2.08 1.87
C ASN A 121 15.22 1.76 1.60
N THR A 122 15.54 0.51 1.32
CA THR A 122 16.86 0.11 0.80
C THR A 122 16.94 0.49 -0.68
N LYS A 123 17.02 1.79 -0.95
CA LYS A 123 17.69 2.27 -2.15
C LYS A 123 19.17 1.94 -2.06
#